data_AF-A0A925TAE8-F1
#
_entry.id   AF-A0A925TAE8-F1
#
_cell.length_a   1.000
_cell.length_b   1.000
_cell.length_c   1.000
_cell.angle_alpha   90.00
_cell.angle_beta   90.00
_cell.angle_gamma   90.00
#
_symmetry.space_group_name_H-M   'P 1'
#
loop_
_entity.id
_entity.type
_entity.pdbx_description
1 polymer ?
#
loop_
_entity_poly.entity_id
_entity_poly.type
_entity_poly.pdbx_seq_one_letter_code
_entity_poly.pdbx_strand_id
1 'polypeptide(L)'
;MRQFANNKDLQERIEFLENKTKQQQEQLKVHFQEAYQSIKPQTLIKNAFSDAASEPKTRNNMLNSLVGLLTGFITHKLVIGSSPGIFKRLAGTAIQIGISKLVKQKFPAIKQKTQELIQQKNTGTKISLGNN
;
A
#
# COMPACT_ATOMS: atom_id res chain seq x y z
N MET A 1 -63.22 -33.82 11.53
CA MET A 1 -62.92 -32.59 10.79
C MET A 1 -63.90 -31.53 11.26
N ARG A 2 -63.47 -30.49 12.00
CA ARG A 2 -64.39 -29.47 12.54
C ARG A 2 -64.56 -28.35 11.52
N GLN A 3 -65.81 -28.15 11.10
CA GLN A 3 -66.25 -27.06 10.24
C GLN A 3 -66.12 -25.72 11.00
N PHE A 4 -65.52 -24.73 10.36
CA PHE A 4 -65.40 -23.36 10.85
C PHE A 4 -66.77 -22.68 10.81
N ALA A 5 -67.60 -22.91 11.81
CA ALA A 5 -68.95 -22.38 11.89
C ALA A 5 -69.00 -21.15 12.81
N ASN A 6 -68.20 -20.12 12.54
CA ASN A 6 -68.48 -18.75 12.99
C ASN A 6 -67.53 -17.75 12.31
N ASN A 7 -68.06 -16.66 11.74
CA ASN A 7 -67.24 -15.59 11.13
C ASN A 7 -66.23 -14.99 12.12
N LYS A 8 -66.55 -14.99 13.43
CA LYS A 8 -65.66 -14.49 14.48
C LYS A 8 -64.43 -15.37 14.72
N ASP A 9 -64.58 -16.70 14.74
CA ASP A 9 -63.45 -17.63 14.93
C ASP A 9 -62.48 -17.57 13.73
N LEU A 10 -63.03 -17.35 12.52
CA LEU A 10 -62.20 -17.20 11.33
C LEU A 10 -61.40 -15.89 11.36
N GLN A 11 -62.02 -14.78 11.78
CA GLN A 11 -61.33 -13.49 11.96
C GLN A 11 -60.25 -13.55 13.03
N GLU A 12 -60.53 -14.15 14.18
CA GLU A 12 -59.57 -14.29 15.28
C GLU A 12 -58.36 -15.16 14.86
N ARG A 13 -58.60 -16.22 14.09
CA ARG A 13 -57.53 -17.04 13.51
C ARG A 13 -56.72 -16.30 12.45
N ILE A 14 -57.36 -15.50 11.61
CA ILE A 14 -56.66 -14.67 10.61
C ILE A 14 -55.76 -13.66 11.33
N GLU A 15 -56.28 -12.95 12.32
CA GLU A 15 -55.51 -11.98 13.11
C GLU A 15 -54.34 -12.64 13.85
N PHE A 16 -54.56 -13.81 14.45
CA PHE A 16 -53.50 -14.61 15.07
C PHE A 16 -52.42 -15.04 14.07
N LEU A 17 -52.82 -15.52 12.89
CA LEU A 17 -51.89 -15.94 11.84
C LEU A 17 -51.12 -14.76 11.24
N GLU A 18 -51.75 -13.59 11.08
CA GLU A 18 -51.11 -12.36 10.61
C GLU A 18 -50.05 -11.86 11.59
N ASN A 19 -50.38 -11.84 12.89
CA ASN A 19 -49.42 -11.48 13.93
C ASN A 19 -48.25 -12.46 13.99
N LYS A 20 -48.54 -13.76 13.92
CA LYS A 20 -47.49 -14.78 13.87
C LYS A 20 -46.59 -14.64 12.64
N THR A 21 -47.17 -14.37 11.48
CA THR A 21 -46.41 -14.17 10.22
C THR A 21 -45.55 -12.91 10.29
N LYS A 22 -46.07 -11.81 10.85
CA LYS A 22 -45.28 -10.58 11.07
C LYS A 22 -44.08 -10.84 11.99
N GLN A 23 -44.30 -11.50 13.13
CA GLN A 23 -43.22 -11.85 14.06
C GLN A 23 -42.15 -12.73 13.40
N GLN A 24 -42.56 -13.73 12.62
CA GLN A 24 -41.63 -14.59 11.90
C GLN A 24 -40.84 -13.82 10.83
N GLN A 25 -41.48 -12.88 10.14
CA GLN A 25 -40.82 -12.04 9.13
C GLN A 25 -39.80 -11.09 9.76
N GLU A 26 -40.10 -10.51 10.92
CA GLU A 26 -39.17 -9.68 11.68
C GLU A 26 -37.97 -10.48 12.18
N GLN A 27 -38.19 -11.66 12.76
CA GLN A 27 -37.11 -12.57 13.18
C GLN A 27 -36.22 -12.97 12.00
N LEU A 28 -36.81 -13.28 10.84
CA LEU A 28 -36.05 -13.64 9.65
C LEU A 28 -35.21 -12.47 9.13
N LYS A 29 -35.74 -11.24 9.19
CA LYS A 29 -34.97 -10.02 8.84
C LYS A 29 -33.82 -9.79 9.81
N VAL A 30 -34.02 -10.00 11.10
CA VAL A 30 -32.97 -9.88 12.13
C VAL A 30 -31.86 -10.91 11.86
N HIS A 31 -32.20 -12.18 11.70
CA HIS A 31 -31.22 -13.23 11.41
C HIS A 31 -30.50 -13.02 10.07
N PHE A 32 -31.21 -12.55 9.04
CA PHE A 32 -30.60 -12.22 7.76
C PHE A 32 -29.66 -11.02 7.89
N GLN A 33 -30.04 -10.01 8.66
CA GLN A 33 -29.19 -8.84 8.90
C GLN A 33 -27.96 -9.19 9.74
N GLU A 34 -28.08 -10.06 10.74
CA GLU A 34 -26.96 -10.57 11.53
C GLU A 34 -26.01 -11.43 10.69
N ALA A 35 -26.54 -12.35 9.88
CA ALA A 35 -25.75 -13.12 8.93
C ALA A 35 -25.09 -12.17 7.91
N TYR A 36 -25.82 -11.20 7.38
CA TYR A 36 -25.25 -10.20 6.47
C TYR A 36 -24.14 -9.39 7.14
N GLN A 37 -24.33 -8.97 8.39
CA GLN A 37 -23.32 -8.26 9.18
C GLN A 37 -22.08 -9.12 9.45
N SER A 38 -22.22 -10.43 9.61
CA SER A 38 -21.09 -11.34 9.84
C SER A 38 -20.27 -11.62 8.57
N ILE A 39 -20.90 -11.58 7.39
CA ILE A 39 -20.22 -11.77 6.09
C ILE A 39 -19.63 -10.45 5.57
N LYS A 40 -19.95 -9.30 6.18
CA LYS A 40 -19.34 -8.03 5.80
C LYS A 40 -17.80 -8.13 5.91
N PRO A 41 -17.05 -7.73 4.86
CA PRO A 41 -15.59 -7.79 4.87
C PRO A 41 -14.98 -7.08 6.08
N GLN A 42 -15.61 -6.00 6.54
CA GLN A 42 -15.18 -5.24 7.72
C GLN A 42 -15.23 -6.08 9.02
N THR A 43 -16.29 -6.85 9.22
CA THR A 43 -16.45 -7.73 10.40
C THR A 43 -15.50 -8.92 10.32
N LEU A 44 -15.32 -9.50 9.12
CA LEU A 44 -14.38 -10.59 8.88
C LEU A 44 -12.93 -10.17 9.15
N ILE A 45 -12.52 -8.99 8.66
CA ILE A 45 -11.18 -8.44 8.93
C ILE A 45 -10.99 -8.21 10.43
N LYS A 46 -11.99 -7.63 11.11
CA LYS A 46 -11.93 -7.36 12.55
C LYS A 46 -11.79 -8.63 13.38
N ASN A 47 -12.60 -9.65 13.09
CA ASN A 47 -12.55 -10.93 13.79
C ASN A 47 -11.24 -11.67 13.49
N ALA A 48 -10.83 -11.74 12.22
CA ALA A 48 -9.55 -12.36 11.84
C ALA A 48 -8.34 -11.67 12.48
N PHE A 49 -8.34 -10.33 12.57
CA PHE A 49 -7.26 -9.59 13.26
C PHE A 49 -7.29 -9.80 14.78
N SER A 50 -8.48 -9.81 15.39
CA SER A 50 -8.64 -10.04 16.84
C SER A 50 -8.18 -11.45 17.24
N ASP A 51 -8.59 -12.45 16.47
CA ASP A 51 -8.24 -13.85 16.71
C ASP A 51 -6.75 -14.10 16.42
N ALA A 52 -6.20 -13.51 15.35
CA ALA A 52 -4.77 -13.61 15.03
C ALA A 52 -3.87 -12.78 15.95
N ALA A 53 -4.38 -11.76 16.64
CA ALA A 53 -3.62 -11.00 17.62
C ALA A 53 -3.58 -11.68 19.00
N SER A 54 -4.54 -12.56 19.28
CA SER A 54 -4.69 -13.23 20.58
C SER A 54 -3.70 -14.37 20.80
N GLU A 55 -3.23 -15.00 19.73
CA GLU A 55 -2.25 -16.10 19.81
C GLU A 55 -0.84 -15.62 19.40
N PRO A 56 0.22 -15.86 20.22
CA PRO A 56 1.56 -15.32 19.97
C PRO A 56 2.16 -15.74 18.62
N LYS A 57 1.83 -16.95 18.16
CA LYS A 57 2.33 -17.53 16.91
C LYS A 57 1.66 -16.94 15.67
N THR A 58 0.36 -16.64 15.76
CA THR A 58 -0.41 -16.01 14.68
C THR A 58 -0.11 -14.52 14.56
N ARG A 59 0.24 -13.83 15.67
CA ARG A 59 0.71 -12.43 15.62
C ARG A 59 1.95 -12.26 14.73
N ASN A 60 2.94 -13.13 14.86
CA ASN A 60 4.15 -13.06 14.02
C ASN A 60 3.82 -13.32 12.54
N ASN A 61 2.96 -14.30 12.25
CA ASN A 61 2.54 -14.59 10.88
C ASN A 61 1.73 -13.43 10.28
N MET A 62 0.84 -12.80 11.05
CA MET A 62 0.05 -11.66 10.60
C MET A 62 0.91 -10.41 10.36
N LEU A 63 1.89 -10.14 11.23
CA LEU A 63 2.87 -9.08 11.01
C LEU A 63 3.69 -9.33 9.75
N ASN A 64 4.16 -10.56 9.54
CA ASN A 64 4.88 -10.94 8.32
C ASN A 64 4.01 -10.81 7.07
N SER A 65 2.74 -11.21 7.13
CA SER A 65 1.79 -11.03 6.02
C SER A 65 1.45 -9.57 5.77
N LEU A 66 1.28 -8.74 6.81
CA LEU A 66 1.05 -7.30 6.67
C LEU A 66 2.27 -6.62 6.04
N VAL A 67 3.47 -6.94 6.52
CA VAL A 67 4.72 -6.46 5.92
C VAL A 67 4.84 -6.94 4.47
N GLY A 68 4.48 -8.18 4.17
CA GLY A 68 4.44 -8.73 2.82
C GLY A 68 3.42 -8.03 1.91
N LEU A 69 2.25 -7.67 2.43
CA LEU A 69 1.22 -6.93 1.70
C LEU A 69 1.63 -5.48 1.45
N LEU A 70 2.20 -4.80 2.44
CA LEU A 70 2.72 -3.44 2.29
C LEU A 70 3.88 -3.42 1.29
N THR A 71 4.83 -4.34 1.45
CA THR A 71 5.98 -4.49 0.54
C THR A 71 5.51 -4.87 -0.86
N GLY A 72 4.56 -5.80 -0.98
CA GLY A 72 3.97 -6.23 -2.25
C GLY A 72 3.18 -5.12 -2.94
N PHE A 73 2.46 -4.28 -2.18
CA PHE A 73 1.74 -3.12 -2.72
C PHE A 73 2.70 -2.04 -3.21
N ILE A 74 3.74 -1.72 -2.42
CA ILE A 74 4.79 -0.78 -2.83
C ILE A 74 5.53 -1.32 -4.05
N THR A 75 5.89 -2.61 -4.05
CA THR A 75 6.55 -3.28 -5.17
C THR A 75 5.64 -3.27 -6.40
N HIS A 76 4.37 -3.62 -6.28
CA HIS A 76 3.42 -3.56 -7.39
C HIS A 76 3.30 -2.13 -7.94
N LYS A 77 3.25 -1.12 -7.07
CA LYS A 77 3.19 0.28 -7.48
C LYS A 77 4.47 0.76 -8.17
N LEU A 78 5.63 0.22 -7.80
CA LEU A 78 6.93 0.57 -8.38
C LEU A 78 7.26 -0.25 -9.64
N VAL A 79 6.82 -1.50 -9.73
CA VAL A 79 7.15 -2.47 -10.79
C VAL A 79 6.07 -2.55 -11.87
N ILE A 80 4.79 -2.52 -11.48
CA ILE A 80 3.63 -2.71 -12.39
C ILE A 80 2.84 -1.41 -12.62
N GLY A 81 2.87 -0.47 -11.66
CA GLY A 81 2.20 0.82 -11.79
C GLY A 81 2.74 1.68 -12.94
N SER A 82 1.85 2.20 -13.80
CA SER A 82 2.09 2.95 -15.05
C SER A 82 2.88 4.28 -14.94
N SER A 83 3.75 4.47 -13.94
CA SER A 83 4.69 5.59 -13.93
C SER A 83 6.08 5.10 -14.34
N PRO A 84 6.39 5.05 -15.66
CA PRO A 84 7.73 4.74 -16.14
C PRO A 84 8.81 5.71 -15.62
N GLY A 85 8.42 6.80 -14.94
CA GLY A 85 9.32 7.79 -14.39
C GLY A 85 9.94 7.46 -13.03
N ILE A 86 9.25 6.77 -12.11
CA ILE A 86 9.76 6.62 -10.72
C ILE A 86 10.96 5.69 -10.66
N PHE A 87 10.84 4.49 -11.22
CA PHE A 87 11.95 3.53 -11.26
C PHE A 87 13.14 4.07 -12.07
N LYS A 88 12.87 4.65 -13.26
CA LYS A 88 13.91 5.27 -14.10
C LYS A 88 14.62 6.44 -13.38
N ARG A 89 13.89 7.27 -12.62
CA ARG A 89 14.48 8.34 -11.80
C ARG A 89 15.39 7.77 -10.72
N LEU A 90 14.94 6.76 -9.97
CA LEU A 90 15.76 6.12 -8.94
C LEU A 90 17.04 5.50 -9.51
N ALA A 91 16.92 4.74 -10.60
CA ALA A 91 18.07 4.16 -11.28
C ALA A 91 19.03 5.23 -11.83
N GLY A 92 18.49 6.27 -12.49
CA GLY A 92 19.27 7.39 -13.00
C GLY A 92 20.02 8.15 -11.90
N THR A 93 19.35 8.41 -10.76
CA THR A 93 19.98 9.05 -9.59
C THR A 93 21.08 8.18 -9.00
N ALA A 94 20.88 6.85 -8.89
CA ALA A 94 21.91 5.94 -8.39
C ALA A 94 23.17 5.94 -9.28
N ILE A 95 22.97 5.87 -10.60
CA ILE A 95 24.06 5.96 -11.58
C ILE A 95 24.79 7.31 -11.46
N GLN A 96 24.04 8.42 -11.39
CA GLN A 96 24.60 9.76 -11.25
C GLN A 96 25.42 9.92 -9.97
N ILE A 97 24.95 9.37 -8.84
CA ILE A 97 25.70 9.38 -7.57
C ILE A 97 26.99 8.56 -7.70
N GLY A 98 26.93 7.38 -8.33
CA GLY A 98 28.10 6.54 -8.58
C GLY A 98 29.17 7.27 -9.40
N ILE A 99 28.78 7.83 -10.55
CA ILE A 99 29.68 8.61 -11.42
C ILE A 99 30.22 9.82 -10.66
N SER A 100 29.35 10.56 -9.95
CA SER A 100 29.77 11.75 -9.19
C SER A 100 30.79 11.42 -8.10
N LYS A 101 30.69 10.27 -7.43
CA LYS A 101 31.69 9.82 -6.44
C LYS A 101 33.02 9.47 -7.10
N LEU A 102 33.00 8.74 -8.22
CA LEU A 102 34.22 8.37 -8.97
C LEU A 102 34.96 9.61 -9.51
N VAL A 103 34.20 10.56 -10.05
CA VAL A 103 34.68 11.87 -10.50
C VAL A 103 35.28 12.62 -9.31
N LYS A 104 34.56 12.83 -8.20
CA LYS A 104 35.10 13.54 -7.03
C LYS A 104 36.40 12.93 -6.49
N GLN A 105 36.54 11.60 -6.54
CA GLN A 105 37.75 10.92 -6.05
C GLN A 105 38.95 11.06 -7.01
N LYS A 106 38.73 11.20 -8.32
CA LYS A 106 39.78 11.32 -9.35
C LYS A 106 40.12 12.78 -9.71
N PHE A 107 39.24 13.74 -9.39
CA PHE A 107 39.39 15.15 -9.76
C PHE A 107 40.48 15.96 -9.04
N PRO A 108 41.00 15.64 -7.84
CA PRO A 108 42.14 16.40 -7.30
C PRO A 108 43.38 16.29 -8.22
N ALA A 109 43.57 15.15 -8.91
CA ALA A 109 44.66 14.96 -9.87
C ALA A 109 44.43 15.72 -11.20
N ILE A 110 43.18 15.83 -11.67
CA ILE A 110 42.85 16.55 -12.90
C ILE A 110 42.96 18.07 -12.68
N LYS A 111 42.53 18.59 -11.51
CA LYS A 111 42.64 20.01 -11.19
C LYS A 111 44.10 20.48 -11.09
N GLN A 112 44.99 19.67 -10.49
CA GLN A 112 46.42 19.96 -10.41
C GLN A 112 47.08 19.93 -11.80
N LYS A 113 46.80 18.90 -12.62
CA LYS A 113 47.37 18.80 -13.97
C LYS A 113 46.89 19.91 -14.91
N THR A 114 45.64 20.37 -14.79
CA THR A 114 45.14 21.52 -15.54
C THR A 114 45.75 22.84 -15.06
N GLN A 115 45.99 23.00 -13.76
CA GLN A 115 46.67 24.19 -13.21
C GLN A 115 48.16 24.25 -13.59
N GLU A 116 48.85 23.12 -13.65
CA GLU A 116 50.25 23.04 -14.12
C GLU A 116 50.37 23.43 -15.60
N LEU A 117 49.45 22.97 -16.45
CA LEU A 117 49.45 23.31 -17.88
C LEU A 117 49.13 24.80 -18.14
N ILE A 118 48.28 25.42 -17.33
CA ILE A 118 47.97 26.86 -17.43
C ILE A 118 49.16 27.70 -16.96
N GLN A 119 49.90 27.25 -15.94
CA GLN A 119 51.09 27.97 -15.45
C GLN A 119 52.30 27.83 -16.39
N GLN A 120 52.50 26.66 -17.00
CA GLN A 120 53.57 26.44 -17.98
C GLN A 120 53.42 27.33 -19.23
N LYS A 121 52.18 27.63 -19.64
CA LYS A 121 51.91 28.48 -20.80
C LYS A 121 52.19 29.97 -20.54
N ASN A 122 52.15 30.42 -19.28
CA ASN A 122 52.42 31.82 -18.90
C ASN A 122 53.91 32.13 -18.65
N THR A 123 54.75 31.13 -18.36
CA THR A 123 56.21 31.31 -18.20
C THR A 123 56.99 31.23 -19.52
N GLY A 124 56.38 30.73 -20.60
CA GLY A 124 56.97 30.68 -21.94
C GLY A 124 56.96 32.00 -22.73
N THR A 125 56.29 33.05 -22.25
CA THR A 125 56.17 34.34 -22.97
C THR A 125 57.04 35.46 -22.37
N LYS A 126 57.96 35.15 -21.45
CA LYS A 126 58.90 36.13 -20.87
C LYS A 126 60.33 36.06 -21.42
N ILE A 127 60.57 35.27 -22.47
CA ILE A 127 61.86 35.22 -23.20
C ILE A 127 61.70 35.78 -24.62
N SER A 128 61.21 37.01 -24.73
CA SER A 128 61.49 37.91 -25.86
C SER A 128 60.82 39.25 -25.57
N LEU A 129 61.56 40.19 -24.97
CA LEU A 129 61.42 41.65 -25.09
C LEU A 129 62.30 42.29 -24.00
N GLY A 130 63.46 42.78 -24.40
CA GLY A 130 64.27 43.66 -23.54
C GLY A 130 65.78 43.44 -23.60
N ASN A 131 66.36 43.38 -24.81
CA ASN A 131 67.72 43.89 -25.00
C ASN A 131 67.62 45.40 -25.29
N ASN A 132 67.92 46.23 -24.29
CA ASN A 132 68.66 47.49 -24.43
C ASN A 132 69.03 47.99 -23.03
#